data_AF-A0A1C7W3I5-F1
#
_entry.id   AF-A0A1C7W3I5-F1
#
_cell.length_a   1.000
_cell.length_b   1.000
_cell.length_c   1.000
_cell.angle_alpha   90.00
_cell.angle_beta   90.00
_cell.angle_gamma   90.00
#
_symmetry.space_group_name_H-M   'P 1'
#
loop_
_entity.id
_entity.type
_entity.pdbx_description
1 polymer ?
#
loop_
_entity_poly.entity_id
_entity_poly.type
_entity_poly.pdbx_seq_one_letter_code
_entity_poly.pdbx_strand_id
1 'polypeptide(L)'
;MYAMAVTHVFESPEDPELNAAIEYFLNFPPKKQVVNDGVLAWDQTPIEEKIIAKKILILIRRVRNNLFHGGKFNGEWFEPERSEALMRNALIILRACGESHHEVSKAYGGIAC
;
A
#
# COMPACT_ATOMS: atom_id res chain seq x y z
N MET A 1 -3.28 -7.36 -16.17
CA MET A 1 -3.19 -6.29 -15.15
C MET A 1 -2.28 -6.79 -14.04
N TYR A 2 -1.32 -5.99 -13.56
CA TYR A 2 -0.31 -6.43 -12.58
C TYR A 2 -0.91 -7.13 -11.34
N ALA A 3 -2.00 -6.59 -10.79
CA ALA A 3 -2.70 -7.17 -9.64
C ALA A 3 -3.11 -8.66 -9.84
N MET A 4 -3.48 -9.05 -11.07
CA MET A 4 -3.83 -10.44 -11.38
C MET A 4 -2.62 -11.36 -11.44
N ALA A 5 -1.46 -10.83 -11.84
CA ALA A 5 -0.23 -11.61 -11.93
C ALA A 5 0.34 -11.96 -10.55
N VAL A 6 0.02 -11.16 -9.52
CA VAL A 6 0.48 -11.36 -8.14
C VAL A 6 -0.62 -11.87 -7.21
N THR A 7 -1.79 -12.29 -7.71
CA THR A 7 -2.90 -12.76 -6.86
C THR A 7 -2.48 -13.91 -5.95
N HIS A 8 -1.66 -14.83 -6.44
CA HIS A 8 -1.16 -15.99 -5.70
C HIS A 8 -0.41 -15.62 -4.41
N VAL A 9 0.19 -14.42 -4.34
CA VAL A 9 0.85 -13.88 -3.12
C VAL A 9 -0.14 -13.71 -1.97
N PHE A 10 -1.43 -13.52 -2.27
CA PHE A 10 -2.48 -13.22 -1.30
C PHE A 10 -3.39 -14.42 -0.97
N GLU A 11 -3.32 -15.51 -1.73
CA GLU A 11 -4.24 -16.65 -1.56
C GLU A 11 -3.81 -17.60 -0.44
N SER A 12 -2.51 -17.76 -0.21
CA SER A 12 -1.95 -18.58 0.87
C SER A 12 -0.49 -18.18 1.16
N PRO A 13 -0.26 -17.03 1.83
CA PRO A 13 1.09 -16.61 2.19
C PRO A 13 1.69 -17.58 3.22
N GLU A 14 2.80 -18.24 2.87
CA GLU A 14 3.55 -19.11 3.79
C GLU A 14 4.35 -18.30 4.83
N ASP A 15 4.67 -17.04 4.49
CA ASP A 15 5.39 -16.12 5.36
C ASP A 15 4.45 -15.45 6.37
N PRO A 16 4.65 -15.68 7.70
CA PRO A 16 3.86 -15.06 8.74
C PRO A 16 3.91 -13.53 8.73
N GLU A 17 5.05 -12.93 8.33
CA GLU A 17 5.20 -11.47 8.27
C GLU A 17 4.35 -10.89 7.12
N LEU A 18 4.36 -11.55 5.96
CA LEU A 18 3.49 -11.19 4.85
C LEU A 18 2.01 -11.33 5.20
N ASN A 19 1.63 -12.43 5.87
CA ASN A 19 0.23 -12.63 6.27
C ASN A 19 -0.23 -11.53 7.24
N ALA A 20 0.59 -11.21 8.25
CA ALA A 20 0.30 -10.13 9.19
C ALA A 20 0.17 -8.77 8.50
N ALA A 21 1.00 -8.49 7.49
CA ALA A 21 0.93 -7.26 6.71
C ALA A 21 -0.36 -7.16 5.88
N ILE A 22 -0.78 -8.27 5.25
CA ILE A 22 -2.04 -8.37 4.51
C ILE A 22 -3.21 -8.12 5.46
N GLU A 23 -3.26 -8.81 6.60
CA GLU A 23 -4.29 -8.64 7.62
C GLU A 23 -4.35 -7.21 8.15
N TYR A 24 -3.19 -6.57 8.37
CA TYR A 24 -3.12 -5.18 8.81
C TYR A 24 -3.84 -4.24 7.82
N PHE A 25 -3.62 -4.40 6.51
CA PHE A 25 -4.28 -3.58 5.49
C PHE A 25 -5.79 -3.82 5.39
N LEU A 26 -6.24 -5.04 5.67
CA LEU A 26 -7.66 -5.39 5.68
C LEU A 26 -8.38 -4.81 6.91
N ASN A 27 -7.73 -4.84 8.07
CA ASN A 27 -8.30 -4.38 9.35
C ASN A 27 -8.15 -2.86 9.58
N PHE A 28 -7.05 -2.27 9.10
CA PHE A 28 -6.70 -0.86 9.32
C PHE A 28 -6.46 -0.11 8.01
N PRO A 29 -7.42 -0.09 7.07
CA PRO A 29 -7.20 0.49 5.75
C PRO A 29 -6.87 1.99 5.83
N PRO A 30 -5.92 2.50 5.01
CA PRO A 30 -5.68 3.93 4.89
C PRO A 30 -6.92 4.67 4.35
N LYS A 31 -7.22 5.81 4.99
CA LYS A 31 -8.13 6.81 4.43
C LYS A 31 -7.56 7.34 3.11
N LYS A 32 -8.44 7.81 2.23
CA LYS A 32 -8.02 8.49 1.01
C LYS A 32 -7.92 9.99 1.29
N GLN A 33 -6.72 10.55 1.18
CA GLN A 33 -6.57 11.99 1.20
C GLN A 33 -7.02 12.58 -0.15
N VAL A 34 -7.78 13.66 -0.11
CA VAL A 34 -8.27 14.40 -1.28
C VAL A 34 -8.00 15.89 -1.10
N VAL A 35 -8.05 16.63 -2.20
CA VAL A 35 -7.99 18.10 -2.19
C VAL A 35 -9.37 18.62 -2.54
N ASN A 36 -10.00 19.32 -1.61
CA ASN A 36 -11.28 20.00 -1.79
C ASN A 36 -11.04 21.50 -1.64
N ASP A 37 -11.31 22.28 -2.68
CA ASP A 37 -11.12 23.74 -2.69
C ASP A 37 -9.73 24.20 -2.24
N GLY A 38 -8.70 23.45 -2.62
CA GLY A 38 -7.30 23.73 -2.26
C GLY A 38 -6.88 23.22 -0.88
N VAL A 39 -7.82 22.75 -0.04
CA VAL A 39 -7.61 22.24 1.32
C VAL A 39 -7.53 20.71 1.33
N LEU A 40 -6.66 20.16 2.17
CA LEU A 40 -6.59 18.72 2.39
C LEU A 40 -7.81 18.23 3.17
N ALA A 41 -8.48 17.21 2.64
CA ALA A 41 -9.63 16.59 3.27
C ALA A 41 -9.51 15.05 3.20
N TRP A 42 -10.37 14.37 3.95
CA TRP A 42 -10.44 12.91 3.98
C TRP A 42 -11.70 12.41 3.28
N ASP A 43 -11.50 11.58 2.26
CA ASP A 43 -12.56 10.81 1.62
C ASP A 43 -12.73 9.47 2.37
N GLN A 44 -13.91 9.29 2.94
CA GLN A 44 -14.30 8.10 3.72
C GLN A 44 -14.96 7.02 2.87
N THR A 45 -15.11 7.22 1.55
CA THR A 45 -15.75 6.23 0.69
C THR A 45 -14.98 4.90 0.77
N PRO A 46 -15.66 3.81 1.18
CA PRO A 46 -15.05 2.50 1.30
C PRO A 46 -14.61 2.00 -0.07
N ILE A 47 -13.59 1.14 -0.09
CA ILE A 47 -13.18 0.46 -1.32
C ILE A 47 -14.07 -0.75 -1.52
N GLU A 48 -14.89 -0.71 -2.56
CA GLU A 48 -15.66 -1.85 -3.06
C GLU A 48 -14.84 -2.60 -4.12
N GLU A 49 -13.84 -3.37 -3.67
CA GLU A 49 -13.05 -4.26 -4.52
C GLU A 49 -12.99 -5.63 -3.88
N LYS A 50 -13.41 -6.67 -4.63
CA LYS A 50 -13.51 -8.05 -4.14
C LYS A 50 -12.20 -8.82 -4.33
N ILE A 51 -11.38 -8.44 -5.31
CA ILE A 51 -10.08 -9.06 -5.54
C ILE A 51 -9.09 -8.48 -4.53
N ILE A 52 -8.69 -9.30 -3.54
CA ILE A 52 -7.83 -8.88 -2.42
C ILE A 52 -6.55 -8.20 -2.91
N ALA A 53 -5.86 -8.82 -3.88
CA ALA A 53 -4.64 -8.25 -4.46
C ALA A 53 -4.85 -6.83 -5.02
N LYS A 54 -5.95 -6.61 -5.75
CA LYS A 54 -6.29 -5.29 -6.31
C LYS A 54 -6.69 -4.31 -5.21
N LYS A 55 -7.48 -4.75 -4.23
CA LYS A 55 -7.88 -3.93 -3.07
C LYS A 55 -6.65 -3.43 -2.32
N ILE A 56 -5.72 -4.32 -1.97
CA ILE A 56 -4.50 -3.96 -1.24
C ILE A 56 -3.60 -3.04 -2.05
N LEU A 57 -3.40 -3.31 -3.35
CA LEU A 57 -2.60 -2.41 -4.19
C LEU A 57 -3.22 -1.00 -4.32
N ILE A 58 -4.55 -0.88 -4.31
CA ILE A 58 -5.22 0.43 -4.22
C ILE A 58 -4.95 1.10 -2.85
N LEU A 59 -5.01 0.35 -1.75
CA LEU A 59 -4.72 0.88 -0.42
C LEU A 59 -3.26 1.34 -0.30
N ILE A 60 -2.30 0.60 -0.82
CA ILE A 60 -0.88 0.98 -0.86
C ILE A 60 -0.68 2.27 -1.67
N ARG A 61 -1.41 2.43 -2.79
CA ARG A 61 -1.43 3.71 -3.53
C ARG A 61 -1.96 4.86 -2.67
N ARG A 62 -2.93 4.64 -1.79
CA ARG A 62 -3.38 5.66 -0.82
C ARG A 62 -2.29 6.00 0.17
N VAL A 63 -1.58 5.01 0.73
CA VAL A 63 -0.42 5.26 1.62
C VAL A 63 0.60 6.15 0.92
N ARG A 64 1.00 5.79 -0.30
CA ARG A 64 1.88 6.61 -1.13
C ARG A 64 1.30 8.02 -1.28
N ASN A 65 0.06 8.18 -1.72
CA ASN A 65 -0.49 9.51 -1.95
C ASN A 65 -0.54 10.36 -0.67
N ASN A 66 -0.95 9.76 0.45
CA ASN A 66 -1.00 10.43 1.76
C ASN A 66 0.39 10.91 2.23
N LEU A 67 1.47 10.22 1.84
CA LEU A 67 2.86 10.60 2.19
C LEU A 67 3.48 11.59 1.20
N PHE A 68 3.25 11.38 -0.10
CA PHE A 68 3.91 12.14 -1.18
C PHE A 68 3.21 13.47 -1.51
N HIS A 69 2.16 13.85 -0.79
CA HIS A 69 1.63 15.23 -0.79
C HIS A 69 2.48 16.21 0.07
N GLY A 70 3.68 15.79 0.47
CA GLY A 70 4.93 16.56 0.36
C GLY A 70 4.80 18.08 0.36
N GLY A 71 4.55 18.68 1.54
CA GLY A 71 4.66 20.12 1.75
C GLY A 71 3.36 20.87 2.09
N LYS A 72 2.20 20.21 2.06
CA LYS A 72 0.91 20.78 2.54
C LYS A 72 0.60 20.46 4.01
N PHE A 73 1.63 20.17 4.81
CA PHE A 73 1.51 20.01 6.25
C PHE A 73 1.28 21.38 6.88
N ASN A 74 0.02 21.75 7.14
CA ASN A 74 -0.33 22.92 7.95
C ASN A 74 -0.11 22.66 9.46
N GLY A 75 0.97 21.98 9.84
CA GLY A 75 1.28 21.64 11.24
C GLY A 75 0.52 20.45 11.83
N GLU A 76 -0.43 19.85 11.12
CA GLU A 76 -1.09 18.61 11.55
C GLU A 76 -0.29 17.40 11.06
N TRP A 77 0.63 16.91 11.91
CA TRP A 77 1.23 15.61 11.71
C TRP A 77 0.19 14.55 12.05
N PHE A 78 -0.39 13.92 11.04
CA PHE A 78 -1.29 12.79 11.25
C PHE A 78 -0.51 11.62 11.85
N GLU A 79 -0.95 11.18 13.04
CA GLU A 79 -0.54 9.96 13.79
C GLU A 79 0.75 9.31 13.23
N PRO A 80 1.94 9.78 13.67
CA PRO A 80 3.22 9.30 13.15
C PRO A 80 3.33 7.78 13.20
N GLU A 81 2.86 7.18 14.29
CA GLU A 81 2.93 5.73 14.49
C GLU A 81 2.08 4.99 13.45
N ARG A 82 0.91 5.53 13.08
CA ARG A 82 0.04 4.91 12.07
C ARG A 82 0.65 5.01 10.68
N SER A 83 1.30 6.11 10.36
CA SER A 83 1.98 6.30 9.07
C SER A 83 3.15 5.33 8.91
N GLU A 84 3.95 5.13 9.96
CA GLU A 84 5.03 4.15 9.95
C GLU A 84 4.52 2.71 9.75
N ALA A 85 3.50 2.31 10.52
CA ALA A 85 2.93 0.97 10.41
C ALA A 85 2.36 0.71 9.01
N LEU A 86 1.66 1.67 8.40
CA LEU A 86 1.16 1.57 7.02
C LEU A 86 2.30 1.44 6.01
N MET A 87 3.38 2.21 6.16
CA MET A 87 4.55 2.13 5.27
C MET A 87 5.26 0.78 5.39
N ARG A 88 5.52 0.32 6.62
CA ARG A 88 6.20 -0.95 6.88
C ARG A 88 5.45 -2.12 6.24
N ASN A 89 4.16 -2.23 6.51
CA ASN A 89 3.32 -3.28 5.94
C ASN A 89 3.20 -3.16 4.41
N ALA A 90 3.15 -1.94 3.86
CA ALA A 90 3.14 -1.74 2.41
C ALA A 90 4.43 -2.27 1.76
N LEU A 91 5.59 -2.01 2.36
CA LEU A 91 6.88 -2.45 1.84
C LEU A 91 7.03 -3.97 1.88
N ILE A 92 6.57 -4.62 2.95
CA ILE A 92 6.54 -6.10 3.06
C ILE A 92 5.74 -6.68 1.88
N ILE A 93 4.53 -6.18 1.66
CA ILE A 93 3.65 -6.67 0.58
C ILE A 93 4.25 -6.38 -0.80
N LEU A 94 4.79 -5.17 -1.03
CA LEU A 94 5.37 -4.79 -2.31
C LEU A 94 6.62 -5.61 -2.64
N ARG A 95 7.44 -5.95 -1.63
CA ARG A 95 8.61 -6.83 -1.79
C ARG A 95 8.17 -8.21 -2.24
N ALA A 96 7.23 -8.84 -1.55
CA ALA A 96 6.71 -10.15 -1.92
C ALA A 96 6.08 -10.16 -3.33
N CYS A 97 5.33 -9.11 -3.69
CA CYS A 97 4.79 -8.95 -5.05
C CYS A 97 5.90 -8.77 -6.10
N GLY A 98 6.97 -8.04 -5.77
CA GLY A 98 8.09 -7.80 -6.68
C GLY A 98 8.92 -9.05 -6.91
N GLU A 99 9.21 -9.81 -5.86
CA GLU A 99 9.98 -11.05 -5.89
C GLU A 99 9.23 -12.17 -6.64
N SER A 100 7.90 -12.22 -6.54
CA SER A 100 7.05 -13.20 -7.22
C SER A 100 6.81 -12.91 -8.72
N HIS A 101 7.14 -11.71 -9.21
CA HIS A 101 6.91 -11.34 -10.61
C HIS A 101 8.23 -11.15 -11.37
N HIS A 102 8.54 -12.06 -12.30
CA HIS A 102 9.84 -12.11 -13.01
C HIS A 102 10.35 -10.75 -13.53
N GLU A 103 9.54 -10.04 -14.32
CA GLU A 103 9.95 -8.74 -14.88
C GLU A 103 10.21 -7.66 -13.82
N VAL A 104 9.45 -7.68 -12.72
CA VAL A 104 9.62 -6.71 -11.63
C VAL A 104 10.86 -7.07 -10.83
N SER A 105 11.00 -8.32 -10.42
CA SER A 105 12.19 -8.85 -9.75
C SER A 105 13.46 -8.50 -10.54
N LYS A 106 13.47 -8.76 -11.85
CA LYS A 106 14.59 -8.42 -12.74
C LYS A 106 14.89 -6.92 -12.78
N ALA A 107 13.85 -6.07 -12.85
CA ALA A 107 14.03 -4.62 -12.87
C ALA A 107 14.67 -4.08 -11.57
N TYR A 108 14.34 -4.65 -10.41
CA TYR A 108 14.95 -4.27 -9.13
C TYR A 108 16.29 -4.96 -8.86
N GLY A 109 16.53 -6.17 -9.39
CA GLY A 109 17.79 -6.90 -9.28
C GLY A 109 18.92 -6.37 -10.18
N GLY A 110 18.58 -5.61 -11.23
CA GLY A 110 19.54 -4.98 -12.15
C GLY A 110 20.22 -3.70 -11.64
N ILE A 111 20.04 -3.33 -10.37
CA ILE A 111 20.70 -2.17 -9.71
C ILE A 111 21.95 -2.62 -8.92
N ALA A 112 22.47 -3.82 -9.17
CA ALA A 112 23.83 -4.17 -8.78
C ALA A 112 24.79 -3.75 -9.92
N CYS A 113 25.36 -2.55 -9.80
CA CYS A 113 26.61 -2.20 -10.49
C CYS A 113 27.74 -3.14 -10.02
#